data_AF-A0A2T6DBE4-F1
#
_entry.id   AF-A0A2T6DBE4-F1
#
_cell.length_a   1.000
_cell.length_b   1.000
_cell.length_c   1.000
_cell.angle_alpha   90.00
_cell.angle_beta   90.00
_cell.angle_gamma   90.00
#
_symmetry.space_group_name_H-M   'P 1'
#
loop_
_entity.id
_entity.type
_entity.pdbx_description
1 polymer ?
#
loop_
_entity_poly.entity_id
_entity_poly.type
_entity_poly.pdbx_seq_one_letter_code
_entity_poly.pdbx_strand_id
1 'polypeptide(L)'
;MKYQDAATRVVKLGTLLQENYTLLSGDAPAKVLHALMAQVEKMEAILDTALKKSSPDGARLTALLEANADVLPPKALKDIAKKLEMALPGGAKATPVTSRIKFVEVAVARGVAAKAVEIVEIFVRTCKSPKPDTSSIERLRTTFRNLGAKSEDEIRLEIELNYTDEQARMLARAVGIKHSPKATKKSLLPHIIHYSQRSYENTLY
;
A
#
# COMPACT_ATOMS: atom_id res chain seq x y z
N MET A 1 1.36 35.04 3.98
CA MET A 1 0.97 35.28 2.58
C MET A 1 -0.12 34.25 2.24
N LYS A 2 -1.30 34.67 1.77
CA LYS A 2 -2.38 33.73 1.45
C LYS A 2 -2.12 33.11 0.06
N TYR A 3 -2.61 31.89 -0.20
CA TYR A 3 -2.46 31.23 -1.52
C TYR A 3 -2.98 32.10 -2.68
N GLN A 4 -4.02 32.90 -2.41
CA GLN A 4 -4.58 33.87 -3.34
C GLN A 4 -3.56 34.94 -3.76
N ASP A 5 -2.81 35.52 -2.81
CA ASP A 5 -1.80 36.54 -3.11
C ASP A 5 -0.66 35.97 -3.98
N ALA A 6 -0.28 34.72 -3.71
CA ALA A 6 0.72 34.01 -4.49
C ALA A 6 0.24 33.77 -5.93
N ALA A 7 -0.99 33.28 -6.10
CA ALA A 7 -1.59 33.06 -7.42
C ALA A 7 -1.66 34.35 -8.23
N THR A 8 -2.10 35.47 -7.63
CA THR A 8 -2.15 36.78 -8.30
C THR A 8 -0.77 37.23 -8.77
N ARG A 9 0.29 37.01 -7.97
CA ARG A 9 1.66 37.35 -8.38
C ARG A 9 2.17 36.47 -9.51
N VAL A 10 1.86 35.17 -9.50
CA VAL A 10 2.23 34.24 -10.58
C VAL A 10 1.54 34.62 -11.88
N VAL A 11 0.24 34.92 -11.85
CA VAL A 11 -0.51 35.39 -13.03
C VAL A 11 0.12 36.67 -13.58
N LYS A 12 0.39 37.67 -12.72
CA LYS A 12 1.01 38.93 -13.15
C LYS A 12 2.38 38.71 -13.80
N LEU A 13 3.20 37.83 -13.24
CA LEU A 13 4.49 37.47 -13.81
C LEU A 13 4.34 36.80 -15.18
N GLY A 14 3.39 35.87 -15.32
CA GLY A 14 3.08 35.20 -16.57
C GLY A 14 2.65 36.19 -17.67
N THR A 15 1.77 37.14 -17.33
CA THR A 15 1.33 38.20 -18.26
C THR A 15 2.52 39.06 -18.72
N LEU A 16 3.36 39.52 -17.78
CA LEU A 16 4.54 40.34 -18.13
C LEU A 16 5.51 39.59 -19.04
N LEU A 17 5.74 38.30 -18.79
CA LEU A 17 6.58 37.46 -19.65
C LEU A 17 5.95 37.31 -21.04
N GLN A 18 4.65 37.01 -21.12
CA GLN A 18 3.94 36.83 -22.38
C GLN A 18 3.95 38.10 -23.24
N GLU A 19 3.83 39.28 -22.63
CA GLU A 19 3.84 40.56 -23.34
C GLU A 19 5.24 40.98 -23.80
N ASN A 20 6.30 40.55 -23.11
CA ASN A 20 7.65 41.10 -23.30
C ASN A 20 8.71 40.06 -23.69
N TYR A 21 8.34 38.79 -23.97
CA TYR A 21 9.31 37.71 -24.17
C TYR A 21 10.31 37.96 -25.31
N THR A 22 9.90 38.69 -26.36
CA THR A 22 10.76 39.04 -27.51
C THR A 22 11.83 40.10 -27.17
N LEU A 23 11.62 40.85 -26.09
CA LEU A 23 12.53 41.89 -25.60
C LEU A 23 13.53 41.34 -24.56
N LEU A 24 13.26 40.16 -24.01
CA LEU A 24 14.11 39.52 -23.02
C LEU A 24 15.28 38.78 -23.72
N SER A 25 16.51 39.23 -23.47
CA SER A 25 17.73 38.60 -23.99
C SER A 25 18.80 38.52 -22.90
N GLY A 26 19.75 37.60 -23.07
CA GLY A 26 20.90 37.40 -22.18
C GLY A 26 20.76 36.25 -21.17
N ASP A 27 21.90 35.81 -20.66
CA ASP A 27 22.02 34.59 -19.84
C ASP A 27 21.37 34.70 -18.46
N ALA A 28 21.35 35.89 -17.86
CA ALA A 28 20.81 36.08 -16.51
C ALA A 28 19.28 35.88 -16.46
N PRO A 29 18.47 36.53 -17.31
CA PRO A 29 17.04 36.23 -17.42
C PRO A 29 16.74 34.76 -17.77
N ALA A 30 17.53 34.16 -18.68
CA ALA A 30 17.35 32.75 -19.08
C ALA A 30 17.57 31.77 -17.91
N LYS A 31 18.61 31.98 -17.09
CA LYS A 31 18.87 31.18 -15.87
C LYS A 31 17.74 31.29 -14.86
N VAL A 32 17.22 32.50 -14.64
CA VAL A 32 16.08 32.73 -13.73
C VAL A 32 14.82 32.05 -14.25
N LEU A 33 14.56 32.13 -15.56
CA LEU A 33 13.42 31.46 -16.21
C LEU A 33 13.50 29.94 -16.09
N HIS A 34 14.68 29.34 -16.33
CA HIS A 34 14.89 27.90 -16.14
C HIS A 34 14.64 27.47 -14.69
N ALA A 35 15.15 28.22 -13.72
CA ALA A 35 14.89 27.95 -12.30
C ALA A 35 13.40 28.08 -11.96
N LEU A 36 12.71 29.08 -12.53
CA LEU A 36 11.27 29.28 -12.36
C LEU A 36 10.48 28.09 -12.94
N MET A 37 10.77 27.66 -14.16
CA MET A 37 10.11 26.50 -14.78
C MET A 37 10.25 25.25 -13.92
N ALA A 38 11.45 24.96 -13.43
CA ALA A 38 11.69 23.82 -12.55
C ALA A 38 10.90 23.91 -11.22
N GLN A 39 10.62 25.12 -10.71
CA GLN A 39 9.78 25.31 -9.52
C GLN A 39 8.29 25.22 -9.84
N VAL A 40 7.87 25.68 -11.02
CA VAL A 40 6.48 25.53 -11.50
C VAL A 40 6.14 24.05 -11.65
N GLU A 41 6.97 23.25 -12.32
CA GLU A 41 6.78 21.79 -12.46
C GLU A 41 6.67 21.09 -11.10
N LYS A 42 7.50 21.48 -10.13
CA LYS A 42 7.41 20.96 -8.75
C LYS A 42 6.10 21.33 -8.07
N MET A 43 5.65 22.58 -8.25
CA MET A 43 4.41 23.06 -7.65
C MET A 43 3.19 22.37 -8.26
N GLU A 44 3.18 22.17 -9.58
CA GLU A 44 2.15 21.38 -10.28
C GLU A 44 2.05 19.97 -9.72
N ALA A 45 3.19 19.29 -9.56
CA ALA A 45 3.22 17.94 -8.98
C ALA A 45 2.69 17.91 -7.53
N ILE A 46 3.03 18.92 -6.71
CA ILE A 46 2.52 19.03 -5.33
C ILE A 46 1.01 19.27 -5.31
N LEU A 47 0.51 20.17 -6.15
CA LEU A 47 -0.92 20.49 -6.23
C LEU A 47 -1.72 19.30 -6.74
N ASP A 48 -1.26 18.63 -7.78
CA ASP A 48 -1.88 17.42 -8.31
C ASP A 48 -1.94 16.31 -7.24
N THR A 49 -0.84 16.11 -6.51
CA THR A 49 -0.81 15.16 -5.39
C THR A 49 -1.77 15.54 -4.27
N ALA A 50 -1.86 16.83 -3.91
CA ALA A 50 -2.75 17.31 -2.85
C ALA A 50 -4.24 17.18 -3.24
N LEU A 51 -4.59 17.48 -4.49
CA LEU A 51 -5.94 17.31 -5.03
C LEU A 51 -6.31 15.83 -5.06
N LYS A 52 -5.43 14.97 -5.59
CA LYS A 52 -5.65 13.54 -5.62
C LYS A 52 -5.66 12.92 -4.23
N LYS A 53 -4.94 13.47 -3.24
CA LYS A 53 -5.04 13.03 -1.83
C LYS A 53 -6.41 13.33 -1.24
N SER A 54 -7.04 14.41 -1.70
CA SER A 54 -8.40 14.80 -1.33
C SER A 54 -9.48 14.01 -2.10
N SER A 55 -9.08 13.11 -3.01
CA SER A 55 -10.02 12.17 -3.66
C SER A 55 -10.65 11.22 -2.62
N PRO A 56 -11.82 10.61 -2.93
CA PRO A 56 -12.46 9.64 -2.04
C PRO A 56 -11.50 8.52 -1.57
N ASP A 57 -10.70 7.98 -2.48
CA ASP A 57 -9.75 6.90 -2.16
C ASP A 57 -8.55 7.40 -1.35
N GLY A 58 -8.03 8.59 -1.64
CA GLY A 58 -6.95 9.19 -0.85
C GLY A 58 -7.39 9.53 0.58
N ALA A 59 -8.61 10.05 0.73
CA ALA A 59 -9.22 10.34 2.03
C ALA A 59 -9.49 9.05 2.81
N ARG A 60 -10.09 8.03 2.16
CA ARG A 60 -10.34 6.72 2.77
C ARG A 60 -9.05 6.05 3.21
N LEU A 61 -8.01 6.05 2.37
CA LEU A 61 -6.71 5.50 2.72
C LEU A 61 -6.08 6.22 3.91
N THR A 62 -6.15 7.56 3.93
CA THR A 62 -5.65 8.36 5.07
C THR A 62 -6.37 7.98 6.36
N ALA A 63 -7.71 7.97 6.35
CA ALA A 63 -8.51 7.62 7.52
C ALA A 63 -8.22 6.19 8.02
N LEU A 64 -8.07 5.23 7.10
CA LEU A 64 -7.78 3.84 7.42
C LEU A 64 -6.41 3.68 8.12
N LEU A 65 -5.39 4.37 7.63
CA LEU A 65 -4.04 4.37 8.22
C LEU A 65 -3.98 5.10 9.57
N GLU A 66 -4.84 6.10 9.78
CA GLU A 66 -4.97 6.81 11.05
C GLU A 66 -5.68 5.95 12.10
N ALA A 67 -6.79 5.31 11.74
CA ALA A 67 -7.60 4.49 12.63
C ALA A 67 -6.91 3.20 13.09
N ASN A 68 -5.91 2.70 12.35
CA ASN A 68 -5.21 1.44 12.61
C ASN A 68 -3.69 1.64 12.78
N ALA A 69 -3.31 2.77 13.40
CA ALA A 69 -1.92 3.17 13.58
C ALA A 69 -1.06 2.14 14.37
N ASP A 70 -1.70 1.41 15.28
CA ASP A 70 -1.12 0.40 16.15
C ASP A 70 -0.66 -0.85 15.38
N VAL A 71 -1.48 -1.31 14.42
CA VAL A 71 -1.19 -2.49 13.60
C VAL A 71 -0.43 -2.19 12.31
N LEU A 72 -0.23 -0.90 11.97
CA LEU A 72 0.45 -0.45 10.74
C LEU A 72 1.76 0.32 11.03
N PRO A 73 2.78 -0.32 11.64
CA PRO A 73 4.07 0.32 11.83
C PRO A 73 4.78 0.56 10.48
N PRO A 74 5.83 1.41 10.43
CA PRO A 74 6.57 1.71 9.21
C PRO A 74 7.07 0.48 8.43
N LYS A 75 7.39 -0.61 9.14
CA LYS A 75 7.80 -1.87 8.52
C LYS A 75 6.65 -2.51 7.72
N ALA A 76 5.44 -2.57 8.28
CA ALA A 76 4.26 -3.10 7.59
C ALA A 76 3.95 -2.26 6.34
N LEU A 77 4.00 -0.93 6.45
CA LEU A 77 3.79 -0.04 5.29
C LEU A 77 4.84 -0.24 4.20
N LYS A 78 6.09 -0.53 4.57
CA LYS A 78 7.15 -0.86 3.60
C LYS A 78 6.89 -2.18 2.89
N ASP A 79 6.38 -3.19 3.61
CA ASP A 79 6.05 -4.48 3.03
C ASP A 79 4.83 -4.39 2.11
N ILE A 80 3.80 -3.62 2.50
CA ILE A 80 2.63 -3.31 1.65
C ILE A 80 3.07 -2.52 0.42
N ALA A 81 3.93 -1.52 0.56
CA ALA A 81 4.44 -0.73 -0.56
C ALA A 81 5.18 -1.60 -1.58
N LYS A 82 5.96 -2.58 -1.14
CA LYS A 82 6.59 -3.56 -2.05
C LYS A 82 5.56 -4.38 -2.84
N LYS A 83 4.47 -4.83 -2.19
CA LYS A 83 3.39 -5.56 -2.87
C LYS A 83 2.67 -4.70 -3.92
N LEU A 84 2.61 -3.39 -3.70
CA LEU A 84 2.08 -2.41 -4.64
C LEU A 84 3.13 -1.92 -5.67
N GLU A 85 4.33 -2.51 -5.67
CA GLU A 85 5.46 -2.10 -6.51
C GLU A 85 5.88 -0.62 -6.31
N MET A 86 5.57 -0.06 -5.14
CA MET A 86 5.82 1.32 -4.76
C MET A 86 7.13 1.46 -3.99
N ALA A 87 7.95 2.44 -4.38
CA ALA A 87 9.11 2.86 -3.60
C ALA A 87 8.72 3.96 -2.62
N LEU A 88 8.80 3.70 -1.32
CA LEU A 88 8.66 4.75 -0.31
C LEU A 88 9.99 5.50 -0.17
N PRO A 89 10.00 6.85 -0.23
CA PRO A 89 11.22 7.63 -0.06
C PRO A 89 11.77 7.44 1.36
N GLY A 90 12.82 6.62 1.44
CA GLY A 90 13.44 6.17 2.67
C GLY A 90 14.28 7.24 3.35
N GLY A 91 14.08 7.38 4.65
CA GLY A 91 15.07 7.98 5.55
C GLY A 91 15.07 7.14 6.82
N ALA A 92 16.25 6.83 7.37
CA ALA A 92 16.42 6.00 8.56
C ALA A 92 15.76 6.55 9.85
N LYS A 93 15.09 7.71 9.76
CA LYS A 93 14.41 8.42 10.86
C LYS A 93 12.97 8.82 10.52
N ALA A 94 12.31 8.15 9.58
CA ALA A 94 10.91 8.45 9.30
C ALA A 94 10.04 8.09 10.51
N THR A 95 9.36 9.08 11.10
CA THR A 95 8.37 8.83 12.15
C THR A 95 7.18 8.04 11.58
N PRO A 96 6.41 7.30 12.41
CA PRO A 96 5.21 6.60 11.94
C PRO A 96 4.20 7.49 11.22
N VAL A 97 4.08 8.75 11.66
CA VAL A 97 3.24 9.77 11.01
C VAL A 97 3.77 10.09 9.62
N THR A 98 5.06 10.39 9.51
CA THR A 98 5.69 10.72 8.22
C THR A 98 5.63 9.55 7.24
N SER A 99 5.78 8.31 7.71
CA SER A 99 5.66 7.11 6.87
C SER A 99 4.26 6.93 6.30
N ARG A 100 3.21 7.18 7.09
CA ARG A 100 1.81 7.11 6.61
C ARG A 100 1.51 8.19 5.58
N ILE A 101 1.92 9.43 5.85
CA ILE A 101 1.76 10.55 4.91
C ILE A 101 2.43 10.21 3.57
N LYS A 102 3.69 9.80 3.59
CA LYS A 102 4.43 9.39 2.39
C LYS A 102 3.80 8.22 1.67
N PHE A 103 3.26 7.25 2.41
CA PHE A 103 2.57 6.11 1.81
C PHE A 103 1.35 6.57 0.99
N VAL A 104 0.51 7.44 1.56
CA VAL A 104 -0.65 8.00 0.85
C VAL A 104 -0.19 8.80 -0.36
N GLU A 105 0.77 9.70 -0.20
CA GLU A 105 1.28 10.54 -1.30
C GLU A 105 1.77 9.69 -2.48
N VAL A 106 2.56 8.65 -2.22
CA VAL A 106 3.06 7.78 -3.29
C VAL A 106 1.96 6.92 -3.89
N ALA A 107 1.01 6.41 -3.08
CA ALA A 107 -0.10 5.59 -3.57
C ALA A 107 -1.01 6.38 -4.52
N VAL A 108 -1.29 7.62 -4.12
CA VAL A 108 -2.11 8.56 -4.88
C VAL A 108 -1.39 9.02 -6.15
N ALA A 109 -0.12 9.41 -6.06
CA ALA A 109 0.66 9.84 -7.21
C ALA A 109 0.79 8.73 -8.28
N ARG A 110 0.80 7.46 -7.86
CA ARG A 110 0.84 6.29 -8.75
C ARG A 110 -0.54 5.79 -9.20
N GLY A 111 -1.64 6.39 -8.74
CA GLY A 111 -2.98 5.97 -9.10
C GLY A 111 -3.39 4.60 -8.52
N VAL A 112 -2.75 4.15 -7.44
CA VAL A 112 -3.00 2.85 -6.80
C VAL A 112 -3.70 2.98 -5.44
N ALA A 113 -4.28 4.14 -5.14
CA ALA A 113 -4.92 4.41 -3.85
C ALA A 113 -6.03 3.41 -3.50
N ALA A 114 -6.93 3.08 -4.44
CA ALA A 114 -7.99 2.09 -4.22
C ALA A 114 -7.45 0.70 -3.88
N LYS A 115 -6.45 0.22 -4.64
CA LYS A 115 -5.77 -1.06 -4.37
C LYS A 115 -5.03 -1.03 -3.03
N ALA A 116 -4.44 0.10 -2.67
CA ALA A 116 -3.79 0.27 -1.38
C ALA A 116 -4.79 0.19 -0.22
N VAL A 117 -6.00 0.76 -0.37
CA VAL A 117 -7.09 0.61 0.61
C VAL A 117 -7.41 -0.86 0.81
N GLU A 118 -7.67 -1.60 -0.27
CA GLU A 118 -8.00 -3.03 -0.22
C GLU A 118 -6.93 -3.85 0.52
N ILE A 119 -5.66 -3.70 0.14
CA ILE A 119 -4.56 -4.45 0.78
C ILE A 119 -4.40 -4.07 2.26
N VAL A 120 -4.57 -2.79 2.61
CA VAL A 120 -4.49 -2.35 4.02
C VAL A 120 -5.66 -2.91 4.82
N GLU A 121 -6.88 -2.91 4.28
CA GLU A 121 -8.05 -3.51 4.94
C GLU A 121 -7.85 -5.01 5.18
N ILE A 122 -7.33 -5.73 4.18
CA ILE A 122 -6.98 -7.14 4.31
C ILE A 122 -5.94 -7.32 5.41
N PHE A 123 -4.86 -6.52 5.40
CA PHE A 123 -3.79 -6.60 6.39
C PHE A 123 -4.31 -6.38 7.81
N VAL A 124 -5.08 -5.31 8.02
CA VAL A 124 -5.65 -4.96 9.33
C VAL A 124 -6.56 -6.07 9.85
N ARG A 125 -7.46 -6.60 9.00
CA ARG A 125 -8.33 -7.71 9.39
C ARG A 125 -7.51 -8.94 9.77
N THR A 126 -6.48 -9.27 9.00
CA THR A 126 -5.60 -10.41 9.28
C THR A 126 -4.84 -10.26 10.60
N CYS A 127 -4.33 -9.07 10.92
CA CYS A 127 -3.68 -8.80 12.22
C CYS A 127 -4.64 -8.94 13.41
N LYS A 128 -5.93 -8.71 13.19
CA LYS A 128 -6.99 -8.85 14.21
C LYS A 128 -7.58 -10.26 14.28
N SER A 129 -7.23 -11.14 13.33
CA SER A 129 -7.71 -12.53 13.32
C SER A 129 -7.19 -13.30 14.54
N PRO A 130 -8.00 -14.21 15.12
CA PRO A 130 -7.54 -15.11 16.16
C PRO A 130 -6.40 -15.98 15.64
N LYS A 131 -5.49 -16.36 16.54
CA LYS A 131 -4.39 -17.28 16.21
C LYS A 131 -4.96 -18.62 15.71
N PRO A 132 -4.24 -19.31 14.81
CA PRO A 132 -4.70 -20.59 14.29
C PRO A 132 -4.82 -21.60 15.44
N ASP A 133 -5.98 -22.26 15.48
CA ASP A 133 -6.26 -23.31 16.44
C ASP A 133 -5.70 -24.63 15.94
N THR A 134 -4.64 -25.10 16.58
CA THR A 134 -3.96 -26.35 16.25
C THR A 134 -4.24 -27.46 17.25
N SER A 135 -5.31 -27.35 18.06
CA SER A 135 -5.57 -28.29 19.16
C SER A 135 -6.04 -29.67 18.68
N SER A 136 -6.66 -29.77 17.49
CA SER A 136 -7.09 -31.05 16.92
C SER A 136 -7.01 -31.06 15.39
N ILE A 137 -6.99 -32.26 14.82
CA ILE A 137 -6.99 -32.46 13.36
C ILE A 137 -8.30 -31.95 12.74
N GLU A 138 -9.44 -32.16 13.39
CA GLU A 138 -10.73 -31.64 12.89
C GLU A 138 -10.72 -30.12 12.84
N ARG A 139 -10.20 -29.43 13.87
CA ARG A 139 -10.08 -27.97 13.87
C ARG A 139 -9.15 -27.45 12.78
N LEU A 140 -8.03 -28.14 12.53
CA LEU A 140 -7.13 -27.81 11.42
C LEU A 140 -7.83 -27.98 10.07
N ARG A 141 -8.61 -29.05 9.86
CA ARG A 141 -9.38 -29.26 8.63
C ARG A 141 -10.46 -28.19 8.43
N THR A 142 -11.19 -27.83 9.49
CA THR A 142 -12.18 -26.75 9.44
C THR A 142 -11.53 -25.41 9.14
N THR A 143 -10.40 -25.11 9.81
CA THR A 143 -9.61 -23.90 9.54
C THR A 143 -9.15 -23.88 8.09
N PHE A 144 -8.62 -24.99 7.57
CA PHE A 144 -8.20 -25.10 6.18
C PHE A 144 -9.33 -24.84 5.19
N ARG A 145 -10.52 -25.39 5.45
CA ARG A 145 -11.70 -25.13 4.62
C ARG A 145 -12.12 -23.66 4.67
N ASN A 146 -12.12 -23.06 5.85
CA ASN A 146 -12.48 -21.65 6.05
C ASN A 146 -11.49 -20.69 5.38
N LEU A 147 -10.22 -21.09 5.20
CA LEU A 147 -9.28 -20.33 4.37
C LEU A 147 -9.74 -20.26 2.91
N GLY A 148 -10.37 -21.32 2.40
CA GLY A 148 -10.86 -21.37 1.01
C GLY A 148 -11.97 -20.37 0.68
N ALA A 149 -12.64 -19.83 1.70
CA ALA A 149 -13.65 -18.77 1.52
C ALA A 149 -13.04 -17.37 1.28
N LYS A 150 -11.72 -17.23 1.46
CA LYS A 150 -10.97 -15.97 1.40
C LYS A 150 -10.33 -15.78 0.02
N SER A 151 -10.01 -14.52 -0.31
CA SER A 151 -9.23 -14.22 -1.53
C SER A 151 -7.79 -14.75 -1.42
N GLU A 152 -7.11 -14.92 -2.56
CA GLU A 152 -5.72 -15.40 -2.55
C GLU A 152 -4.79 -14.52 -1.69
N ASP A 153 -4.95 -13.20 -1.79
CA ASP A 153 -4.13 -12.24 -1.02
C ASP A 153 -4.46 -12.27 0.48
N GLU A 154 -5.73 -12.53 0.84
CA GLU A 154 -6.15 -12.76 2.22
C GLU A 154 -5.48 -14.02 2.80
N ILE A 155 -5.56 -15.15 2.09
CA ILE A 155 -4.94 -16.41 2.50
C ILE A 155 -3.42 -16.23 2.64
N ARG A 156 -2.78 -15.59 1.67
CA ARG A 156 -1.35 -15.27 1.69
C ARG A 156 -0.97 -14.46 2.92
N LEU A 157 -1.67 -13.36 3.18
CA LEU A 157 -1.39 -12.52 4.35
C LEU A 157 -1.63 -13.26 5.66
N GLU A 158 -2.69 -14.06 5.74
CA GLU A 158 -3.01 -14.82 6.94
C GLU A 158 -1.97 -15.87 7.28
N ILE A 159 -1.53 -16.66 6.30
CA ILE A 159 -0.43 -17.62 6.49
C ILE A 159 0.89 -16.91 6.80
N GLU A 160 1.17 -15.77 6.16
CA GLU A 160 2.39 -15.00 6.41
C GLU A 160 2.45 -14.41 7.82
N LEU A 161 1.33 -13.89 8.35
CA LEU A 161 1.29 -13.15 9.61
C LEU A 161 0.99 -14.04 10.82
N ASN A 162 0.06 -14.99 10.68
CA ASN A 162 -0.51 -15.70 11.84
C ASN A 162 0.02 -17.13 12.02
N TYR A 163 0.71 -17.68 11.01
CA TYR A 163 1.21 -19.05 11.03
C TYR A 163 2.75 -19.09 11.10
N THR A 164 3.24 -19.96 11.98
CA THR A 164 4.62 -20.45 11.93
C THR A 164 4.78 -21.50 10.82
N ASP A 165 6.02 -21.80 10.43
CA ASP A 165 6.30 -22.87 9.47
C ASP A 165 5.75 -24.22 9.94
N GLU A 166 5.83 -24.51 11.24
CA GLU A 166 5.29 -25.76 11.79
C GLU A 166 3.76 -25.81 11.73
N GLN A 167 3.08 -24.70 12.06
CA GLN A 167 1.62 -24.63 11.95
C GLN A 167 1.16 -24.76 10.50
N ALA A 168 1.87 -24.17 9.54
CA ALA A 168 1.58 -24.35 8.12
C ALA A 168 1.76 -25.81 7.68
N ARG A 169 2.79 -26.50 8.17
CA ARG A 169 2.98 -27.96 7.96
C ARG A 169 1.89 -28.80 8.61
N MET A 170 1.46 -28.46 9.83
CA MET A 170 0.36 -29.15 10.51
C MET A 170 -0.95 -29.00 9.73
N LEU A 171 -1.24 -27.79 9.26
CA LEU A 171 -2.40 -27.48 8.43
C LEU A 171 -2.38 -28.29 7.12
N ALA A 172 -1.25 -28.31 6.41
CA ALA A 172 -1.06 -29.09 5.19
C ALA A 172 -1.19 -30.61 5.44
N ARG A 173 -0.63 -31.13 6.53
CA ARG A 173 -0.75 -32.55 6.93
C ARG A 173 -2.20 -32.93 7.22
N ALA A 174 -2.97 -32.08 7.88
CA ALA A 174 -4.36 -32.36 8.27
C ALA A 174 -5.26 -32.67 7.06
N VAL A 175 -4.92 -32.13 5.88
CA VAL A 175 -5.65 -32.32 4.62
C VAL A 175 -4.90 -33.17 3.58
N GLY A 176 -3.82 -33.84 3.99
CA GLY A 176 -3.12 -34.80 3.13
C GLY A 176 -2.18 -34.21 2.08
N ILE A 177 -1.81 -32.92 2.18
CA ILE A 177 -0.79 -32.32 1.31
C ILE A 177 0.59 -32.87 1.69
N LYS A 178 1.17 -33.68 0.81
CA LYS A 178 2.53 -34.22 0.98
C LYS A 178 3.58 -33.11 0.89
N HIS A 179 4.50 -33.07 1.84
CA HIS A 179 5.59 -32.09 1.88
C HIS A 179 6.80 -32.63 2.63
N SER A 180 7.96 -31.99 2.43
CA SER A 180 9.17 -32.35 3.17
C SER A 180 9.11 -31.84 4.63
N PRO A 181 9.79 -32.50 5.58
CA PRO A 181 9.84 -32.04 6.97
C PRO A 181 10.41 -30.63 7.15
N LYS A 182 11.20 -30.15 6.18
CA LYS A 182 11.82 -28.83 6.16
C LYS A 182 11.05 -27.81 5.30
N ALA A 183 9.86 -28.16 4.81
CA ALA A 183 9.05 -27.25 4.01
C ALA A 183 8.72 -25.98 4.82
N THR A 184 8.91 -24.83 4.19
CA THR A 184 8.59 -23.51 4.78
C THR A 184 7.16 -23.14 4.42
N LYS A 185 6.53 -22.25 5.20
CA LYS A 185 5.20 -21.73 4.85
C LYS A 185 5.16 -21.12 3.46
N LYS A 186 6.25 -20.46 3.02
CA LYS A 186 6.38 -19.91 1.67
C LYS A 186 6.28 -20.98 0.58
N SER A 187 6.94 -22.14 0.77
CA SER A 187 6.84 -23.26 -0.19
C SER A 187 5.49 -23.96 -0.17
N LEU A 188 4.81 -23.99 0.98
CA LEU A 188 3.49 -24.62 1.14
C LEU A 188 2.34 -23.75 0.64
N LEU A 189 2.54 -22.43 0.63
CA LEU A 189 1.49 -21.46 0.38
C LEU A 189 0.71 -21.69 -0.94
N PRO A 190 1.36 -21.95 -2.09
CA PRO A 190 0.61 -22.21 -3.33
C PRO A 190 -0.32 -23.43 -3.23
N HIS A 191 0.12 -24.48 -2.52
CA HIS A 191 -0.68 -25.67 -2.29
C HIS A 191 -1.82 -25.39 -1.30
N ILE A 192 -1.54 -24.67 -0.22
CA ILE A 192 -2.57 -24.29 0.77
C ILE A 192 -3.67 -23.48 0.10
N ILE A 193 -3.32 -22.49 -0.73
CA ILE A 193 -4.29 -21.69 -1.50
C ILE A 193 -5.13 -22.61 -2.40
N HIS A 194 -4.48 -23.36 -3.30
CA HIS A 194 -5.17 -24.18 -4.29
C HIS A 194 -6.12 -25.20 -3.65
N TYR A 195 -5.65 -25.95 -2.65
CA TYR A 195 -6.44 -27.02 -2.04
C TYR A 195 -7.50 -26.48 -1.07
N SER A 196 -7.29 -25.34 -0.41
CA SER A 196 -8.30 -24.75 0.48
C SER A 196 -9.49 -24.23 -0.31
N GLN A 197 -9.25 -23.51 -1.41
CA GLN A 197 -10.29 -23.02 -2.32
C GLN A 197 -11.12 -24.18 -2.90
N ARG A 198 -10.45 -25.19 -3.44
CA ARG A 198 -11.12 -26.39 -3.96
C ARG A 198 -11.92 -27.13 -2.89
N SER A 199 -11.39 -27.21 -1.66
CA SER A 199 -12.11 -27.82 -0.54
C SER A 199 -13.35 -27.05 -0.13
N TYR A 200 -13.35 -25.72 -0.27
CA TYR A 200 -14.49 -24.86 0.05
C TYR A 200 -15.56 -24.94 -1.04
N GLU A 201 -15.16 -24.88 -2.32
CA GLU A 201 -16.05 -25.06 -3.47
C GLU A 201 -16.83 -26.39 -3.39
N ASN A 202 -16.15 -27.48 -3.03
CA ASN A 202 -16.78 -28.80 -2.86
C ASN A 202 -17.77 -28.89 -1.68
N THR A 203 -17.87 -27.87 -0.83
CA THR A 203 -18.87 -27.83 0.25
C THR A 203 -20.09 -26.98 -0.08
N LEU A 204 -20.08 -26.31 -1.24
CA LEU A 204 -21.22 -25.54 -1.75
C LEU A 204 -22.16 -26.39 -2.63
N TYR A 205 -21.82 -27.66 -2.86
CA TYR A 205 -22.56 -28.67 -3.63
C TYR A 205 -22.76 -29.92 -2.78
#